data_AF-A0A090WYA8-F1
#
_entry.id   AF-A0A090WYA8-F1
#
_cell.length_a   1.000
_cell.length_b   1.000
_cell.length_c   1.000
_cell.angle_alpha   90.00
_cell.angle_beta   90.00
_cell.angle_gamma   90.00
#
_symmetry.space_group_name_H-M   'P 1'
#
loop_
_entity.id
_entity.type
_entity.pdbx_description
1 polymer ?
#
loop_
_entity_poly.entity_id
_entity_poly.type
_entity_poly.pdbx_seq_one_letter_code
_entity_poly.pdbx_strand_id
1 'polypeptide(L)'
;MKLYSINILSIILLIMSSFSVFAQERSGNYLDSRIGDTKNETYEALLYHADKEWLYDFDTKSPFEGITISSGTFERDKTFFMSSPQSMKWNTSKGASLLFNANVTLEKSWPNNYYLTLGMFQEDVPKRDDKRVFKVELLSVTGDVIISRDINMHRGGWNILCSDLKLPSTVTVDKVRITQISGVSGAVLLDNFMISAFQNNNIIFMANGTAEIGNAELTMDKANNYPETVLTEDEKQAFLSIAEKVIPLPEKINQISSEKLQEYKEFHDFYNIVSHGEYASGKNPLYYWRSVTSEVTNLFIHYVQNEKLCKKLKEIGKAWYQTEDAIQKKELSIIMTDLIRLAVTFGDMPNPWYNGRGFAEGGVYYAKDLLQEAGLLDRVTTLIMQQYGVDLVLFNDQKWDNPLGGLKGPLGPEFFWQATADHLNTTSKSMILSVLVGANTPEKARNLKRFKSWLDNIALTYSPGVDGTLKPDGSWFHHWGESL
;
A
#
# COMPACT_ATOMS: atom_id res chain seq x y z
N MET A 1 -37.89 63.56 -12.73
CA MET A 1 -38.30 62.41 -13.57
C MET A 1 -37.04 61.83 -14.19
N LYS A 2 -36.86 60.49 -14.13
CA LYS A 2 -35.64 59.66 -14.41
C LYS A 2 -34.64 59.61 -13.23
N LEU A 3 -34.77 58.71 -12.24
CA LEU A 3 -34.56 57.25 -12.16
C LEU A 3 -33.11 56.77 -12.37
N TYR A 4 -32.58 56.29 -11.24
CA TYR A 4 -31.42 55.44 -10.91
C TYR A 4 -30.70 54.65 -12.01
N SER A 5 -29.36 54.63 -11.87
CA SER A 5 -28.58 53.39 -11.94
C SER A 5 -27.30 53.54 -11.09
N ILE A 6 -27.42 53.30 -9.78
CA ILE A 6 -26.26 53.09 -8.90
C ILE A 6 -25.72 51.71 -9.23
N ASN A 7 -24.44 51.65 -9.58
CA ASN A 7 -23.74 50.47 -10.06
C ASN A 7 -23.51 49.50 -8.88
N ILE A 8 -24.48 48.61 -8.64
CA ILE A 8 -24.44 47.56 -7.59
C ILE A 8 -23.27 46.57 -7.80
N LEU A 9 -22.66 46.54 -8.99
CA LEU A 9 -21.54 45.66 -9.29
C LEU A 9 -20.22 46.02 -8.56
N SER A 10 -20.03 47.29 -8.17
CA SER A 10 -18.74 47.73 -7.59
C SER A 10 -18.65 47.55 -6.07
N ILE A 11 -19.78 47.31 -5.38
CA ILE A 11 -19.81 47.07 -3.92
C ILE A 11 -19.78 45.57 -3.59
N ILE A 12 -20.15 44.70 -4.52
CA ILE A 12 -20.06 43.24 -4.35
C ILE A 12 -18.63 42.72 -4.55
N LEU A 13 -17.79 43.43 -5.31
CA LEU A 13 -16.38 43.05 -5.51
C LEU A 13 -15.45 43.38 -4.33
N LEU A 14 -15.87 44.21 -3.37
CA LEU A 14 -15.01 44.68 -2.28
C LEU A 14 -15.26 43.99 -0.92
N ILE A 15 -16.23 43.07 -0.83
CA ILE A 15 -16.56 42.31 0.40
C ILE A 15 -16.20 40.81 0.29
N MET A 16 -15.62 40.37 -0.83
CA MET A 16 -15.19 38.97 -1.02
C MET A 16 -13.70 38.72 -0.76
N SER A 17 -12.91 39.72 -0.33
CA SER A 17 -11.46 39.60 -0.19
C SER A 17 -10.92 39.45 1.24
N SER A 18 -11.75 39.04 2.21
CA SER A 18 -11.33 38.93 3.62
C SER A 18 -11.88 37.72 4.37
N PHE A 19 -11.99 36.58 3.69
CA PHE A 19 -12.04 35.27 4.33
C PHE A 19 -11.26 34.24 3.49
N SER A 20 -9.94 34.39 3.42
CA SER A 20 -9.05 33.25 3.17
C SER A 20 -8.98 32.41 4.44
N VAL A 21 -10.08 31.70 4.72
CA VAL A 21 -9.99 30.44 5.46
C VAL A 21 -9.11 29.57 4.58
N PHE A 22 -7.95 29.15 5.09
CA PHE A 22 -7.14 28.10 4.48
C PHE A 22 -8.01 26.84 4.40
N ALA A 23 -8.78 26.71 3.32
CA ALA A 23 -9.33 25.45 2.90
C ALA A 23 -8.13 24.62 2.45
N GLN A 24 -7.64 23.80 3.38
CA GLN A 24 -6.74 22.72 3.09
C GLN A 24 -7.46 21.85 2.04
N GLU A 25 -7.07 21.97 0.77
CA GLU A 25 -7.58 21.13 -0.30
C GLU A 25 -7.31 19.67 0.07
N ARG A 26 -8.39 18.95 0.36
CA ARG A 26 -8.42 17.51 0.64
C ARG A 26 -8.82 16.81 -0.66
N SER A 27 -7.84 16.24 -1.36
CA SER A 27 -8.02 15.27 -2.46
C SER A 27 -6.63 14.75 -2.88
N GLY A 28 -6.29 13.46 -3.01
CA GLY A 28 -7.00 12.21 -2.73
C GLY A 28 -6.11 10.97 -2.99
N ASN A 29 -6.68 9.79 -2.69
CA ASN A 29 -6.42 8.39 -3.14
C ASN A 29 -5.11 7.64 -2.80
N TYR A 30 -5.29 6.31 -2.69
CA TYR A 30 -4.44 5.29 -2.04
C TYR A 30 -3.29 4.71 -2.89
N LEU A 31 -2.30 4.19 -2.13
CA LEU A 31 -1.15 3.33 -2.47
C LEU A 31 0.02 3.97 -3.23
N ASP A 32 1.24 3.75 -2.72
CA ASP A 32 2.20 2.78 -3.28
C ASP A 32 3.65 3.22 -3.07
N SER A 33 4.51 2.32 -2.56
CA SER A 33 5.94 2.46 -2.26
C SER A 33 6.83 2.54 -3.51
N ARG A 34 6.46 3.40 -4.47
CA ARG A 34 7.10 3.57 -5.78
C ARG A 34 8.52 4.17 -5.67
N ILE A 35 9.54 3.31 -5.79
CA ILE A 35 10.95 3.70 -6.00
C ILE A 35 11.52 2.85 -7.15
N GLY A 36 11.99 3.54 -8.20
CA GLY A 36 12.45 2.95 -9.46
C GLY A 36 13.80 2.23 -9.43
N ASP A 37 14.18 1.71 -10.60
CA ASP A 37 15.46 1.05 -10.89
C ASP A 37 16.63 2.04 -10.72
N THR A 38 17.61 1.71 -9.87
CA THR A 38 18.79 2.55 -9.59
C THR A 38 20.05 2.03 -10.28
N LYS A 39 19.95 1.59 -11.53
CA LYS A 39 21.15 1.41 -12.35
C LYS A 39 21.77 2.78 -12.67
N ASN A 40 22.86 3.06 -11.96
CA ASN A 40 23.92 4.04 -12.29
C ASN A 40 23.79 5.51 -11.88
N GLU A 41 22.98 5.87 -10.88
CA GLU A 41 23.09 7.22 -10.29
C GLU A 41 23.42 7.15 -8.80
N THR A 42 24.57 7.70 -8.44
CA THR A 42 24.97 8.00 -7.05
C THR A 42 24.05 9.08 -6.50
N TYR A 43 22.86 8.69 -6.05
CA TYR A 43 21.99 9.56 -5.27
C TYR A 43 22.53 9.67 -3.85
N GLU A 44 22.62 10.89 -3.33
CA GLU A 44 22.86 11.12 -1.90
C GLU A 44 21.81 10.32 -1.12
N ALA A 45 22.28 9.27 -0.46
CA ALA A 45 21.52 8.33 0.31
C ALA A 45 20.45 9.01 1.18
N LEU A 46 19.29 8.37 1.35
CA LEU A 46 18.50 8.54 2.57
C LEU A 46 19.44 8.21 3.74
N LEU A 47 20.07 9.25 4.30
CA LEU A 47 20.91 9.10 5.46
C LEU A 47 19.96 9.02 6.65
N TYR A 48 19.88 7.81 7.14
CA TYR A 48 18.96 7.39 8.17
C TYR A 48 19.68 7.44 9.52
N HIS A 49 19.07 8.07 10.53
CA HIS A 49 19.72 8.44 11.80
C HIS A 49 19.08 7.75 13.01
N ALA A 50 19.52 6.51 13.31
CA ALA A 50 19.03 5.70 14.46
C ALA A 50 19.16 6.34 15.82
N ASP A 51 20.15 7.20 16.00
CA ASP A 51 20.38 7.94 17.23
C ASP A 51 19.37 9.08 17.44
N LYS A 52 18.63 9.47 16.40
CA LYS A 52 17.68 10.60 16.41
C LYS A 52 16.22 10.18 16.35
N GLU A 53 15.97 8.91 16.57
CA GLU A 53 14.64 8.37 16.49
C GLU A 53 13.95 8.20 17.82
N TRP A 54 12.63 8.13 17.72
CA TRP A 54 11.79 7.74 18.82
C TRP A 54 10.89 6.57 18.40
N LEU A 55 10.95 5.45 19.13
CA LEU A 55 10.15 4.26 18.88
C LEU A 55 9.41 3.85 20.15
N TYR A 56 8.16 3.45 19.94
CA TYR A 56 7.33 2.73 20.89
C TYR A 56 6.76 1.48 20.21
N ASP A 57 7.36 0.32 20.51
CA ASP A 57 7.09 -1.00 19.93
C ASP A 57 6.61 -2.02 20.97
N PHE A 58 6.33 -1.58 22.20
CA PHE A 58 5.85 -2.45 23.28
C PHE A 58 6.80 -3.59 23.69
N ASP A 59 8.09 -3.54 23.34
CA ASP A 59 9.03 -4.64 23.58
C ASP A 59 9.78 -4.54 24.92
N THR A 60 9.53 -3.48 25.69
CA THR A 60 10.18 -3.27 27.00
C THR A 60 9.60 -4.15 28.11
N LYS A 61 10.29 -4.25 29.25
CA LYS A 61 9.82 -5.04 30.43
C LYS A 61 8.45 -4.56 30.93
N SER A 62 8.23 -3.24 30.90
CA SER A 62 7.01 -2.55 31.33
C SER A 62 6.40 -1.77 30.16
N PRO A 63 5.89 -2.45 29.12
CA PRO A 63 5.57 -1.84 27.83
C PRO A 63 4.32 -0.96 27.84
N PHE A 64 3.63 -0.89 28.99
CA PHE A 64 2.43 -0.07 29.18
C PHE A 64 2.61 0.98 30.28
N GLU A 65 3.82 1.09 30.84
CA GLU A 65 4.12 2.10 31.83
C GLU A 65 3.97 3.50 31.22
N GLY A 66 3.23 4.37 31.91
CA GLY A 66 2.93 5.71 31.41
C GLY A 66 1.82 5.78 30.35
N ILE A 67 1.19 4.66 29.98
CA ILE A 67 0.00 4.65 29.13
C ILE A 67 -1.24 4.91 30.00
N THR A 68 -2.06 5.87 29.58
CA THR A 68 -3.39 6.13 30.13
C THR A 68 -4.44 5.91 29.05
N ILE A 69 -5.51 5.20 29.38
CA ILE A 69 -6.68 5.06 28.50
C ILE A 69 -7.90 5.74 29.11
N SER A 70 -8.68 6.46 28.30
CA SER A 70 -9.92 7.10 28.77
C SER A 70 -11.05 6.09 28.97
N SER A 71 -11.05 5.01 28.19
CA SER A 71 -12.01 3.91 28.25
C SER A 71 -11.51 2.70 27.49
N GLY A 72 -12.02 1.51 27.84
CA GLY A 72 -11.62 0.24 27.22
C GLY A 72 -10.67 -0.56 28.11
N THR A 73 -10.03 -1.56 27.52
CA THR A 73 -8.96 -2.33 28.17
C THR A 73 -7.80 -2.51 27.19
N PHE A 74 -6.60 -2.67 27.72
CA PHE A 74 -5.45 -3.08 26.91
C PHE A 74 -4.76 -4.30 27.52
N GLU A 75 -4.19 -5.12 26.66
CA GLU A 75 -3.41 -6.31 27.03
C GLU A 75 -2.30 -6.54 26.00
N ARG A 76 -1.35 -7.41 26.33
CA ARG A 76 -0.30 -7.83 25.39
C ARG A 76 -0.89 -8.85 24.42
N ASP A 77 -0.58 -8.69 23.13
CA ASP A 77 -0.87 -9.68 22.11
C ASP A 77 0.43 -10.25 21.55
N LYS A 78 0.54 -11.57 21.52
CA LYS A 78 1.72 -12.29 20.99
C LYS A 78 1.40 -13.01 19.67
N THR A 79 0.19 -12.84 19.17
CA THR A 79 -0.30 -13.51 17.97
C THR A 79 0.06 -12.69 16.75
N PHE A 80 -0.18 -11.38 16.76
CA PHE A 80 0.21 -10.50 15.66
C PHE A 80 1.07 -9.36 16.16
N PHE A 81 2.21 -9.15 15.49
CA PHE A 81 3.16 -8.09 15.78
C PHE A 81 3.89 -7.70 14.49
N MET A 82 4.28 -6.43 14.39
CA MET A 82 5.19 -5.93 13.37
C MET A 82 6.65 -6.01 13.85
N SER A 83 6.89 -5.78 15.14
CA SER A 83 8.15 -6.02 15.85
C SER A 83 7.95 -7.11 16.89
N SER A 84 8.76 -8.16 16.81
CA SER A 84 8.70 -9.24 17.80
C SER A 84 9.18 -8.76 19.17
N PRO A 85 8.56 -9.19 20.29
CA PRO A 85 7.67 -10.35 20.36
C PRO A 85 6.16 -10.05 20.50
N GLN A 86 5.73 -8.80 20.53
CA GLN A 86 4.33 -8.50 20.90
C GLN A 86 3.83 -7.16 20.38
N SER A 87 2.51 -7.02 20.33
CA SER A 87 1.82 -5.76 20.12
C SER A 87 0.90 -5.44 21.31
N MET A 88 0.33 -4.23 21.33
CA MET A 88 -0.69 -3.86 22.30
C MET A 88 -2.07 -4.08 21.72
N LYS A 89 -2.84 -5.01 22.30
CA LYS A 89 -4.27 -5.11 22.02
C LYS A 89 -5.03 -4.06 22.81
N TRP A 90 -5.88 -3.31 22.13
CA TRP A 90 -6.72 -2.27 22.70
C TRP A 90 -8.18 -2.52 22.31
N ASN A 91 -9.02 -2.82 23.30
CA ASN A 91 -10.47 -2.86 23.12
C ASN A 91 -11.01 -1.43 23.17
N THR A 92 -11.49 -0.95 22.03
CA THR A 92 -11.78 0.46 21.80
C THR A 92 -13.21 0.67 21.26
N SER A 93 -13.66 1.92 21.36
CA SER A 93 -14.94 2.39 20.85
C SER A 93 -14.81 3.87 20.48
N LYS A 94 -15.76 4.39 19.70
CA LYS A 94 -15.77 5.82 19.34
C LYS A 94 -15.67 6.71 20.58
N GLY A 95 -14.66 7.58 20.61
CA GLY A 95 -14.33 8.48 21.72
C GLY A 95 -13.30 7.92 22.72
N ALA A 96 -13.01 6.61 22.67
CA ALA A 96 -11.93 6.03 23.46
C ALA A 96 -10.58 6.59 22.98
N SER A 97 -9.74 6.95 23.93
CA SER A 97 -8.42 7.51 23.68
C SER A 97 -7.36 6.82 24.52
N LEU A 98 -6.17 6.75 23.94
CA LEU A 98 -4.93 6.29 24.54
C LEU A 98 -3.93 7.43 24.53
N LEU A 99 -3.24 7.63 25.65
CA LEU A 99 -2.25 8.69 25.85
C LEU A 99 -0.97 8.07 26.41
N PHE A 100 0.18 8.41 25.83
CA PHE A 100 1.48 7.96 26.32
C PHE A 100 2.54 9.04 26.15
N ASN A 101 3.58 8.97 26.98
CA ASN A 101 4.68 9.94 26.98
C ASN A 101 5.62 9.68 25.81
N ALA A 102 6.04 10.75 25.13
CA ALA A 102 7.03 10.72 24.07
C ALA A 102 8.34 11.41 24.47
N ASN A 103 8.25 12.62 25.01
CA ASN A 103 9.39 13.43 25.43
C ASN A 103 10.51 13.52 24.37
N VAL A 104 10.13 13.74 23.11
CA VAL A 104 11.09 13.84 21.99
C VAL A 104 11.13 15.28 21.46
N THR A 105 12.33 15.80 21.26
CA THR A 105 12.53 17.09 20.60
C THR A 105 12.87 16.86 19.13
N LEU A 106 12.07 17.45 18.25
CA LEU A 106 12.24 17.38 16.81
C LEU A 106 12.82 18.71 16.33
N GLU A 107 14.03 18.67 15.79
CA GLU A 107 14.82 19.84 15.42
C GLU A 107 14.47 20.27 13.98
N LYS A 108 14.15 21.55 13.75
CA LYS A 108 13.85 22.00 12.38
C LYS A 108 15.08 22.02 11.46
N SER A 109 16.26 22.26 12.03
CA SER A 109 17.49 22.50 11.27
C SER A 109 18.17 21.24 10.79
N TRP A 110 18.09 20.16 11.57
CA TRP A 110 18.75 18.90 11.25
C TRP A 110 18.21 17.76 12.14
N PRO A 111 17.83 16.61 11.58
CA PRO A 111 17.70 16.30 10.15
C PRO A 111 16.60 17.12 9.46
N ASN A 112 16.67 17.26 8.14
CA ASN A 112 15.73 18.09 7.39
C ASN A 112 14.29 17.53 7.35
N ASN A 113 14.06 16.23 7.63
CA ASN A 113 12.73 15.63 7.55
C ASN A 113 12.48 14.62 8.69
N TYR A 114 11.24 14.63 9.20
CA TYR A 114 10.74 13.65 10.17
C TYR A 114 9.49 12.97 9.65
N TYR A 115 9.37 11.67 9.92
CA TYR A 115 8.22 10.88 9.51
C TYR A 115 7.62 10.15 10.70
N LEU A 116 6.29 10.23 10.83
CA LEU A 116 5.52 9.42 11.75
C LEU A 116 5.10 8.13 11.05
N THR A 117 5.38 7.02 11.70
CA THR A 117 4.88 5.70 11.35
C THR A 117 4.04 5.13 12.49
N LEU A 118 2.95 4.44 12.16
CA LEU A 118 2.17 3.65 13.11
C LEU A 118 1.54 2.44 12.44
N GLY A 119 1.67 1.26 13.04
CA GLY A 119 0.93 0.06 12.67
C GLY A 119 -0.32 -0.13 13.51
N MET A 120 -1.46 -0.34 12.85
CA MET A 120 -2.71 -0.75 13.50
C MET A 120 -3.28 -2.00 12.83
N PHE A 121 -3.50 -3.06 13.59
CA PHE A 121 -4.09 -4.29 13.07
C PHE A 121 -5.55 -4.42 13.46
N GLN A 122 -6.35 -4.96 12.54
CA GLN A 122 -7.68 -5.47 12.84
C GLN A 122 -7.95 -6.73 12.04
N GLU A 123 -8.69 -7.69 12.58
CA GLU A 123 -9.01 -8.92 11.83
C GLU A 123 -10.16 -8.70 10.84
N ASP A 124 -11.12 -7.84 11.20
CA ASP A 124 -12.32 -7.60 10.40
C ASP A 124 -12.02 -6.75 9.16
N VAL A 125 -12.61 -7.18 8.02
CA VAL A 125 -12.65 -6.33 6.83
C VAL A 125 -13.81 -5.35 7.00
N PRO A 126 -13.52 -4.06 7.15
CA PRO A 126 -14.55 -3.09 7.47
C PRO A 126 -15.45 -2.88 6.26
N LYS A 127 -16.76 -2.90 6.48
CA LYS A 127 -17.75 -2.47 5.49
C LYS A 127 -17.97 -0.97 5.63
N ARG A 128 -18.53 -0.33 4.59
CA ARG A 128 -18.65 1.14 4.42
C ARG A 128 -18.73 1.94 5.73
N ASP A 129 -19.80 1.76 6.49
CA ASP A 129 -20.09 2.58 7.69
C ASP A 129 -19.37 2.09 8.96
N ASP A 130 -18.78 0.89 8.91
CA ASP A 130 -18.08 0.26 10.04
C ASP A 130 -16.62 0.70 10.15
N LYS A 131 -16.09 1.39 9.12
CA LYS A 131 -14.68 1.80 9.03
C LYS A 131 -14.24 2.60 10.24
N ARG A 132 -13.30 2.03 11.00
CA ARG A 132 -12.66 2.68 12.14
C ARG A 132 -11.68 3.73 11.64
N VAL A 133 -11.67 4.88 12.30
CA VAL A 133 -10.70 5.95 12.04
C VAL A 133 -10.12 6.37 13.37
N PHE A 134 -8.79 6.43 13.45
CA PHE A 134 -8.07 6.86 14.63
C PHE A 134 -7.32 8.16 14.34
N LYS A 135 -7.54 9.15 15.18
CA LYS A 135 -6.78 10.39 15.17
C LYS A 135 -5.55 10.25 16.06
N VAL A 136 -4.39 10.50 15.50
CA VAL A 136 -3.08 10.53 16.15
C VAL A 136 -2.68 11.99 16.31
N GLU A 137 -2.45 12.42 17.55
CA GLU A 137 -2.08 13.80 17.90
C GLU A 137 -0.74 13.79 18.64
N LEU A 138 0.21 14.58 18.14
CA LEU A 138 1.45 14.91 18.83
C LEU A 138 1.21 16.15 19.69
N LEU A 139 1.39 16.04 21.00
CA LEU A 139 1.05 17.08 21.96
C LEU A 139 2.33 17.71 22.53
N SER A 140 2.30 19.02 22.70
CA SER A 140 3.34 19.78 23.40
C SER A 140 3.21 19.64 24.93
N VAL A 141 4.21 20.16 25.64
CA VAL A 141 4.22 20.23 27.12
C VAL A 141 3.05 21.03 27.72
N THR A 142 2.48 21.98 26.98
CA THR A 142 1.29 22.75 27.39
C THR A 142 -0.02 22.00 27.10
N GLY A 143 0.06 20.87 26.40
CA GLY A 143 -1.09 20.08 25.95
C GLY A 143 -1.65 20.50 24.59
N ASP A 144 -1.05 21.49 23.93
CA ASP A 144 -1.46 21.94 22.60
C ASP A 144 -1.10 20.90 21.53
N VAL A 145 -1.98 20.72 20.54
CA VAL A 145 -1.74 19.84 19.39
C VAL A 145 -0.71 20.50 18.47
N ILE A 146 0.44 19.84 18.30
CA ILE A 146 1.49 20.23 17.38
C ILE A 146 1.12 19.77 15.96
N ILE A 147 0.84 18.48 15.82
CA ILE A 147 0.48 17.81 14.57
C ILE A 147 -0.63 16.82 14.84
N SER A 148 -1.55 16.69 13.88
CA SER A 148 -2.58 15.67 13.88
C SER A 148 -2.62 14.94 12.54
N ARG A 149 -2.78 13.62 12.58
CA ARG A 149 -2.96 12.73 11.44
C ARG A 149 -4.06 11.73 11.75
N ASP A 150 -4.80 11.34 10.72
CA ASP A 150 -5.79 10.26 10.85
C ASP A 150 -5.23 9.00 10.19
N ILE A 151 -5.42 7.84 10.83
CA ILE A 151 -5.27 6.52 10.21
C ILE A 151 -6.65 5.92 10.01
N ASN A 152 -6.94 5.54 8.78
CA ASN A 152 -8.20 4.91 8.41
C ASN A 152 -7.98 3.40 8.28
N MET A 153 -8.78 2.63 9.02
CA MET A 153 -8.72 1.18 8.97
C MET A 153 -9.59 0.71 7.81
N HIS A 154 -8.95 0.40 6.67
CA HIS A 154 -9.66 0.07 5.42
C HIS A 154 -9.71 -1.40 5.09
N ARG A 155 -8.85 -2.18 5.73
CA ARG A 155 -8.72 -3.60 5.50
C ARG A 155 -8.54 -4.31 6.84
N GLY A 156 -8.81 -5.61 6.82
CA GLY A 156 -8.24 -6.46 7.85
C GLY A 156 -6.77 -6.76 7.56
N GLY A 157 -6.00 -7.08 8.59
CA GLY A 157 -4.53 -7.05 8.59
C GLY A 157 -3.99 -5.75 9.20
N TRP A 158 -2.69 -5.53 9.04
CA TRP A 158 -2.01 -4.30 9.39
C TRP A 158 -2.42 -3.17 8.45
N ASN A 159 -2.85 -2.06 9.01
CA ASN A 159 -3.04 -0.78 8.38
C ASN A 159 -1.91 0.11 8.88
N ILE A 160 -1.25 0.80 7.95
CA ILE A 160 -0.02 1.52 8.24
C ILE A 160 -0.29 3.01 8.01
N LEU A 161 0.01 3.84 9.00
CA LEU A 161 0.20 5.27 8.80
C LEU A 161 1.68 5.51 8.50
N CYS A 162 1.97 6.24 7.43
CA CYS A 162 3.27 6.86 7.20
C CYS A 162 3.01 8.30 6.77
N SER A 163 3.60 9.28 7.46
CA SER A 163 3.33 10.69 7.19
C SER A 163 4.50 11.59 7.53
N ASP A 164 4.81 12.51 6.62
CA ASP A 164 5.75 13.61 6.85
C ASP A 164 5.20 14.58 7.90
N LEU A 165 6.04 14.92 8.88
CA LEU A 165 5.71 15.79 10.00
C LEU A 165 6.00 17.28 9.75
N LYS A 166 6.50 17.70 8.56
CA LYS A 166 6.73 19.12 8.14
C LYS A 166 6.70 20.14 9.28
N LEU A 167 7.82 20.29 9.98
CA LEU A 167 7.88 21.06 11.21
C LEU A 167 7.98 22.57 10.93
N PRO A 168 7.10 23.41 11.52
CA PRO A 168 7.19 24.87 11.35
C PRO A 168 8.38 25.47 12.11
N SER A 169 8.78 24.85 13.22
CA SER A 169 9.89 25.21 14.11
C SER A 169 10.43 23.96 14.80
N THR A 170 11.52 24.08 15.55
CA THR A 170 11.89 23.06 16.54
C THR A 170 10.75 22.94 17.54
N VAL A 171 10.33 21.71 17.84
CA VAL A 171 9.20 21.41 18.73
C VAL A 171 9.54 20.25 19.65
N THR A 172 9.02 20.28 20.88
CA THR A 172 9.09 19.15 21.80
C THR A 172 7.72 18.49 21.90
N VAL A 173 7.65 17.23 21.49
CA VAL A 173 6.49 16.37 21.65
C VAL A 173 6.58 15.73 23.03
N ASP A 174 5.73 16.18 23.95
CA ASP A 174 5.61 15.66 25.32
C ASP A 174 4.85 14.33 25.32
N LYS A 175 3.72 14.28 24.63
CA LYS A 175 2.80 13.14 24.61
C LYS A 175 2.25 12.86 23.24
N VAL A 176 1.78 11.63 23.07
CA VAL A 176 1.00 11.19 21.92
C VAL A 176 -0.38 10.81 22.40
N ARG A 177 -1.42 11.31 21.74
CA ARG A 177 -2.81 10.86 21.94
C ARG A 177 -3.31 10.15 20.69
N ILE A 178 -3.90 8.97 20.85
CA ILE A 178 -4.59 8.23 19.79
C ILE A 178 -6.04 8.09 20.19
N THR A 179 -6.98 8.58 19.38
CA THR A 179 -8.43 8.55 19.68
C THR A 179 -9.19 7.90 18.55
N GLN A 180 -10.05 6.92 18.84
CA GLN A 180 -10.99 6.42 17.83
C GLN A 180 -12.07 7.49 17.59
N ILE A 181 -12.08 8.10 16.41
CA ILE A 181 -13.02 9.17 16.06
C ILE A 181 -14.23 8.68 15.26
N SER A 182 -14.15 7.49 14.65
CA SER A 182 -15.22 6.88 13.84
C SER A 182 -15.19 5.35 13.88
N GLY A 183 -16.25 4.73 13.35
CA GLY A 183 -16.41 3.29 13.17
C GLY A 183 -16.92 2.53 14.39
N VAL A 184 -16.98 1.21 14.25
CA VAL A 184 -17.51 0.29 15.27
C VAL A 184 -16.53 0.06 16.42
N SER A 185 -17.06 -0.32 17.58
CA SER A 185 -16.26 -0.82 18.70
C SER A 185 -15.59 -2.16 18.36
N GLY A 186 -14.49 -2.48 19.03
CA GLY A 186 -13.79 -3.76 18.85
C GLY A 186 -12.35 -3.73 19.32
N ALA A 187 -11.68 -4.87 19.23
CA ALA A 187 -10.25 -4.99 19.47
C ALA A 187 -9.47 -4.50 18.24
N VAL A 188 -8.45 -3.68 18.47
CA VAL A 188 -7.40 -3.37 17.50
C VAL A 188 -6.06 -3.66 18.15
N LEU A 189 -5.02 -3.94 17.35
CA LEU A 189 -3.65 -4.00 17.85
C LEU A 189 -2.89 -2.75 17.41
N LEU A 190 -2.03 -2.25 18.27
CA LEU A 190 -1.11 -1.16 18.00
C LEU A 190 0.33 -1.68 18.07
N ASP A 191 1.15 -1.30 17.12
CA ASP A 191 2.59 -1.59 17.13
C ASP A 191 3.37 -0.55 16.28
N ASN A 192 4.68 -0.46 16.48
CA ASN A 192 5.61 0.35 15.70
C ASN A 192 5.19 1.83 15.60
N PHE A 193 4.83 2.45 16.72
CA PHE A 193 4.71 3.91 16.74
C PHE A 193 6.11 4.51 16.70
N MET A 194 6.45 5.20 15.61
CA MET A 194 7.81 5.64 15.37
C MET A 194 7.85 7.04 14.80
N ILE A 195 8.76 7.86 15.30
CA ILE A 195 9.15 9.12 14.68
C ILE A 195 10.60 8.94 14.20
N SER A 196 10.73 8.82 12.88
CA SER A 196 12.00 8.58 12.20
C SER A 196 12.60 9.87 11.66
N ALA A 197 13.93 9.94 11.73
CA ALA A 197 14.76 11.08 11.36
C ALA A 197 15.53 10.77 10.07
N PHE A 198 15.33 11.59 9.02
CA PHE A 198 15.98 11.39 7.72
C PHE A 198 16.63 12.66 7.20
N GLN A 199 17.90 12.56 6.80
CA GLN A 199 18.59 13.60 6.07
C GLN A 199 18.44 13.36 4.56
N ASN A 200 17.79 14.30 3.87
CA ASN A 200 17.69 14.33 2.41
C ASN A 200 17.52 15.79 1.93
N ASN A 201 18.20 16.15 0.83
CA ASN A 201 18.03 17.43 0.13
C ASN A 201 16.83 17.41 -0.84
N ASN A 202 16.32 16.23 -1.18
CA ASN A 202 15.21 16.01 -2.09
C ASN A 202 13.97 15.48 -1.34
N ILE A 203 12.84 16.15 -1.48
CA ILE A 203 11.51 15.78 -0.94
C ILE A 203 10.96 14.46 -1.55
N ILE A 204 11.70 13.80 -2.45
CA ILE A 204 11.09 13.21 -3.64
C ILE A 204 10.81 11.70 -3.58
N PHE A 205 11.49 10.89 -2.76
CA PHE A 205 11.26 9.43 -2.84
C PHE A 205 10.26 8.87 -1.82
N MET A 206 10.07 9.52 -0.68
CA MET A 206 9.01 9.10 0.26
C MET A 206 7.68 9.76 -0.08
N ALA A 207 7.64 10.95 -0.67
CA ALA A 207 6.38 11.52 -1.18
C ALA A 207 5.76 10.71 -2.34
N ASN A 208 6.58 10.00 -3.13
CA ASN A 208 6.11 9.13 -4.20
C ASN A 208 5.79 7.69 -3.73
N GLY A 209 6.28 7.32 -2.54
CA GLY A 209 6.19 5.98 -1.95
C GLY A 209 5.25 5.83 -0.75
N THR A 210 5.04 6.91 -0.01
CA THR A 210 4.32 6.93 1.26
C THR A 210 3.46 8.19 1.30
N ALA A 211 2.48 8.24 0.39
CA ALA A 211 1.40 9.20 0.47
C ALA A 211 0.67 9.03 1.81
N GLU A 212 0.15 10.13 2.36
CA GLU A 212 -0.64 10.13 3.59
C GLU A 212 -1.75 9.05 3.52
N ILE A 213 -1.58 7.96 4.27
CA ILE A 213 -2.57 6.86 4.38
C ILE A 213 -3.70 7.28 5.33
N GLY A 214 -4.22 8.49 5.10
CA GLY A 214 -5.21 9.19 5.92
C GLY A 214 -6.49 9.54 5.17
N ASN A 215 -6.67 9.07 3.93
CA ASN A 215 -7.89 9.35 3.17
C ASN A 215 -9.07 8.47 3.62
N ALA A 216 -10.27 9.05 3.71
CA ALA A 216 -11.46 8.36 4.18
C ALA A 216 -12.03 7.32 3.19
N GLU A 217 -11.66 7.39 1.90
CA GLU A 217 -12.17 6.49 0.86
C GLU A 217 -11.02 5.80 0.09
N LEU A 218 -11.05 4.47 -0.01
CA LEU A 218 -10.20 3.69 -0.90
C LEU A 218 -10.70 3.82 -2.34
N THR A 219 -9.80 3.77 -3.33
CA THR A 219 -10.23 3.66 -4.73
C THR A 219 -11.04 2.39 -4.98
N MET A 220 -10.73 1.29 -4.29
CA MET A 220 -11.54 0.07 -4.29
C MET A 220 -13.00 0.30 -3.85
N ASP A 221 -13.30 1.27 -2.98
CA ASP A 221 -14.68 1.56 -2.56
C ASP A 221 -15.53 2.11 -3.72
N LYS A 222 -14.88 2.77 -4.70
CA LYS A 222 -15.51 3.33 -5.90
C LYS A 222 -15.97 2.26 -6.88
N ALA A 223 -15.64 0.98 -6.67
CA ALA A 223 -16.16 -0.13 -7.46
C ALA A 223 -17.71 -0.14 -7.50
N ASN A 224 -18.35 0.35 -6.44
CA ASN A 224 -19.80 0.49 -6.33
C ASN A 224 -20.42 1.47 -7.32
N ASN A 225 -19.63 2.39 -7.89
CA ASN A 225 -20.09 3.35 -8.89
C ASN A 225 -20.27 2.70 -10.28
N TYR A 226 -19.81 1.46 -10.44
CA TYR A 226 -19.83 0.73 -11.69
C TYR A 226 -20.69 -0.53 -11.52
N PRO A 227 -21.81 -0.63 -12.25
CA PRO A 227 -22.70 -1.78 -12.11
C PRO A 227 -21.99 -3.08 -12.52
N GLU A 228 -22.33 -4.17 -11.84
CA GLU A 228 -21.95 -5.50 -12.27
C GLU A 228 -22.43 -5.77 -13.70
N THR A 229 -21.63 -6.53 -14.45
CA THR A 229 -22.03 -6.96 -15.79
C THR A 229 -22.39 -8.43 -15.75
N VAL A 230 -23.47 -8.79 -16.45
CA VAL A 230 -23.85 -10.21 -16.65
C VAL A 230 -22.65 -10.97 -17.18
N LEU A 231 -22.24 -12.01 -16.45
CA LEU A 231 -21.16 -12.90 -16.82
C LEU A 231 -21.70 -14.01 -17.74
N THR A 232 -21.30 -13.99 -19.01
CA THR A 232 -21.69 -15.06 -19.96
C THR A 232 -20.75 -16.25 -19.87
N GLU A 233 -21.18 -17.42 -20.37
CA GLU A 233 -20.31 -18.60 -20.40
C GLU A 233 -19.13 -18.39 -21.36
N ASP A 234 -19.35 -17.73 -22.49
CA ASP A 234 -18.28 -17.35 -23.43
C ASP A 234 -17.24 -16.45 -22.76
N GLU A 235 -17.65 -15.49 -21.91
CA GLU A 235 -16.73 -14.65 -21.15
C GLU A 235 -15.90 -15.46 -20.14
N LYS A 236 -16.50 -16.45 -19.46
CA LYS A 236 -15.76 -17.34 -18.54
C LYS A 236 -14.68 -18.13 -19.28
N GLN A 237 -15.03 -18.70 -20.44
CA GLN A 237 -14.08 -19.44 -21.27
C GLN A 237 -12.98 -18.50 -21.81
N ALA A 238 -13.36 -17.28 -22.20
CA ALA A 238 -12.41 -16.28 -22.66
C ALA A 238 -11.40 -15.90 -21.58
N PHE A 239 -11.79 -15.77 -20.30
CA PHE A 239 -10.86 -15.41 -19.22
C PHE A 239 -9.67 -16.36 -19.11
N LEU A 240 -9.92 -17.66 -19.20
CA LEU A 240 -8.86 -18.68 -19.18
C LEU A 240 -7.95 -18.54 -20.39
N SER A 241 -8.53 -18.44 -21.59
CA SER A 241 -7.77 -18.29 -22.83
C SER A 241 -6.91 -17.03 -22.88
N ILE A 242 -7.38 -15.92 -22.29
CA ILE A 242 -6.61 -14.68 -22.19
C ILE A 242 -5.46 -14.88 -21.19
N ALA A 243 -5.74 -15.46 -20.02
CA ALA A 243 -4.72 -15.69 -19.00
C ALA A 243 -3.58 -16.58 -19.52
N GLU A 244 -3.91 -17.67 -20.22
CA GLU A 244 -2.93 -18.58 -20.83
C GLU A 244 -2.08 -17.93 -21.93
N LYS A 245 -2.64 -16.97 -22.68
CA LYS A 245 -1.88 -16.18 -23.67
C LYS A 245 -0.91 -15.20 -23.00
N VAL A 246 -1.26 -14.67 -21.84
CA VAL A 246 -0.38 -13.76 -21.08
C VAL A 246 0.72 -14.56 -20.37
N ILE A 247 0.35 -15.66 -19.71
CA ILE A 247 1.28 -16.57 -19.03
C ILE A 247 0.90 -18.01 -19.35
N PRO A 248 1.69 -18.68 -20.21
CA PRO A 248 1.50 -20.09 -20.46
C PRO A 248 1.62 -20.91 -19.19
N LEU A 249 0.71 -21.88 -19.05
CA LEU A 249 0.79 -22.87 -18.00
C LEU A 249 2.00 -23.78 -18.27
N PRO A 250 2.82 -24.06 -17.25
CA PRO A 250 3.99 -24.89 -17.43
C PRO A 250 3.61 -26.38 -17.52
N GLU A 251 4.43 -27.18 -18.21
CA GLU A 251 4.19 -28.62 -18.35
C GLU A 251 4.18 -29.34 -17.00
N LYS A 252 3.33 -30.36 -16.88
CA LYS A 252 3.28 -31.23 -15.70
C LYS A 252 4.51 -32.13 -15.65
N ILE A 253 4.99 -32.38 -14.43
CA ILE A 253 6.12 -33.26 -14.14
C ILE A 253 5.76 -34.19 -12.99
N ASN A 254 6.39 -35.36 -12.93
CA ASN A 254 6.16 -36.30 -11.83
C ASN A 254 6.48 -35.67 -10.47
N GLN A 255 7.69 -35.10 -10.34
CA GLN A 255 8.16 -34.46 -9.10
C GLN A 255 9.24 -33.42 -9.38
N ILE A 256 9.38 -32.41 -8.52
CA ILE A 256 10.57 -31.55 -8.47
C ILE A 256 11.75 -32.26 -7.80
N SER A 257 12.96 -31.73 -7.98
CA SER A 257 14.14 -32.28 -7.31
C SER A 257 14.10 -32.05 -5.79
N SER A 258 14.69 -32.98 -5.03
CA SER A 258 14.76 -32.90 -3.57
C SER A 258 15.50 -31.65 -3.10
N GLU A 259 16.54 -31.23 -3.83
CA GLU A 259 17.31 -30.02 -3.54
C GLU A 259 16.43 -28.78 -3.66
N LYS A 260 15.57 -28.73 -4.70
CA LYS A 260 14.68 -27.59 -4.91
C LYS A 260 13.57 -27.52 -3.86
N LEU A 261 13.01 -28.67 -3.48
CA LEU A 261 12.04 -28.72 -2.39
C LEU A 261 12.67 -28.25 -1.06
N GLN A 262 13.89 -28.70 -0.77
CA GLN A 262 14.63 -28.30 0.42
C GLN A 262 14.93 -26.79 0.44
N GLU A 263 15.34 -26.21 -0.69
CA GLU A 263 15.52 -24.76 -0.85
C GLU A 263 14.24 -23.98 -0.50
N TYR A 264 13.07 -24.47 -0.92
CA TYR A 264 11.79 -23.82 -0.60
C TYR A 264 11.41 -23.94 0.87
N LYS A 265 11.73 -25.08 1.51
CA LYS A 265 11.53 -25.27 2.95
C LYS A 265 12.40 -24.32 3.76
N GLU A 266 13.68 -24.22 3.44
CA GLU A 266 14.60 -23.28 4.10
C GLU A 266 14.17 -21.81 3.91
N PHE A 267 13.66 -21.48 2.72
CA PHE A 267 13.10 -20.16 2.47
C PHE A 267 11.86 -19.88 3.32
N HIS A 268 10.97 -20.85 3.50
CA HIS A 268 9.80 -20.74 4.40
C HIS A 268 10.21 -20.63 5.87
N ASP A 269 11.15 -21.47 6.31
CA ASP A 269 11.69 -21.48 7.68
C ASP A 269 12.29 -20.12 8.07
N PHE A 270 12.92 -19.42 7.12
CA PHE A 270 13.44 -18.06 7.36
C PHE A 270 12.38 -17.07 7.84
N TYR A 271 11.14 -17.21 7.37
CA TYR A 271 10.04 -16.33 7.79
C TYR A 271 9.38 -16.77 9.09
N ASN A 272 9.66 -17.99 9.58
CA ASN A 272 9.13 -18.51 10.85
C ASN A 272 7.62 -18.25 11.01
N ILE A 273 6.85 -18.69 10.01
CA ILE A 273 5.44 -18.32 9.87
C ILE A 273 4.55 -19.16 10.78
N VAL A 274 3.62 -18.51 11.46
CA VAL A 274 2.54 -19.16 12.22
C VAL A 274 1.20 -18.66 11.70
N SER A 275 0.42 -19.58 11.15
CA SER A 275 -0.87 -19.27 10.52
C SER A 275 -2.02 -19.12 11.53
N HIS A 276 -2.86 -18.11 11.30
CA HIS A 276 -4.01 -17.71 12.12
C HIS A 276 -5.21 -17.36 11.22
N GLY A 277 -5.91 -18.38 10.72
CA GLY A 277 -7.03 -18.20 9.79
C GLY A 277 -6.59 -17.65 8.44
N GLU A 278 -7.08 -16.45 8.07
CA GLU A 278 -6.68 -15.74 6.84
C GLU A 278 -5.35 -14.98 6.98
N TYR A 279 -4.84 -14.86 8.21
CA TYR A 279 -3.64 -14.11 8.54
C TYR A 279 -2.54 -15.03 9.07
N ALA A 280 -1.34 -14.49 9.25
CA ALA A 280 -0.22 -15.18 9.86
C ALA A 280 0.73 -14.18 10.54
N SER A 281 1.41 -14.64 11.58
CA SER A 281 2.59 -13.96 12.12
C SER A 281 3.86 -14.60 11.61
N GLY A 282 4.96 -13.89 11.78
CA GLY A 282 6.27 -14.32 11.30
C GLY A 282 7.18 -13.11 11.11
N LYS A 283 8.33 -13.36 10.50
CA LYS A 283 9.26 -12.32 10.13
C LYS A 283 8.60 -11.40 9.11
N ASN A 284 8.46 -10.12 9.45
CA ASN A 284 7.84 -9.14 8.56
C ASN A 284 8.60 -9.10 7.21
N PRO A 285 7.95 -9.39 6.07
CA PRO A 285 8.59 -9.31 4.76
C PRO A 285 8.77 -7.86 4.31
N LEU A 286 7.97 -6.94 4.84
CA LEU A 286 8.10 -5.49 4.65
C LEU A 286 8.99 -4.96 5.75
N TYR A 287 10.29 -5.08 5.55
CA TYR A 287 11.23 -4.57 6.52
C TYR A 287 11.05 -3.05 6.63
N TYR A 288 10.43 -2.62 7.72
CA TYR A 288 10.61 -1.29 8.26
C TYR A 288 12.09 -1.11 8.53
N TRP A 289 12.63 0.06 8.23
CA TRP A 289 14.07 0.30 8.17
C TRP A 289 14.86 -0.16 9.44
N ARG A 290 14.23 -0.36 10.63
CA ARG A 290 14.83 -0.98 11.85
C ARG A 290 15.23 -2.44 11.75
N SER A 291 14.59 -3.19 10.88
CA SER A 291 14.87 -4.62 10.72
C SER A 291 16.14 -4.87 9.89
N VAL A 292 16.80 -3.78 9.47
CA VAL A 292 18.20 -3.72 9.01
C VAL A 292 19.09 -3.65 10.24
N THR A 293 19.77 -4.74 10.58
CA THR A 293 20.79 -4.71 11.64
C THR A 293 21.87 -3.69 11.25
N SER A 294 22.55 -3.10 12.23
CA SER A 294 23.62 -2.11 12.04
C SER A 294 24.79 -2.57 11.15
N GLU A 295 24.80 -3.84 10.73
CA GLU A 295 25.80 -4.46 9.88
C GLU A 295 25.47 -4.41 8.38
N VAL A 296 24.22 -4.09 8.00
CA VAL A 296 23.83 -4.08 6.58
C VAL A 296 23.91 -2.66 6.02
N THR A 297 24.97 -2.39 5.27
CA THR A 297 25.24 -1.10 4.61
C THR A 297 24.38 -0.81 3.39
N ASN A 298 23.51 -1.76 2.98
CA ASN A 298 22.68 -1.62 1.79
C ASN A 298 21.39 -0.87 2.10
N LEU A 299 21.33 0.41 1.72
CA LEU A 299 20.16 1.28 1.83
C LEU A 299 18.93 0.77 1.04
N PHE A 300 19.13 -0.17 0.12
CA PHE A 300 18.09 -0.80 -0.70
C PHE A 300 17.80 -2.25 -0.27
N ILE A 301 18.24 -2.69 0.92
CA ILE A 301 18.05 -4.07 1.38
C ILE A 301 16.59 -4.53 1.33
N HIS A 302 15.66 -3.62 1.60
CA HIS A 302 14.23 -3.87 1.45
C HIS A 302 13.91 -4.32 0.03
N TYR A 303 14.27 -3.54 -1.00
CA TYR A 303 14.07 -3.90 -2.42
C TYR A 303 14.63 -5.29 -2.75
N VAL A 304 15.81 -5.61 -2.25
CA VAL A 304 16.46 -6.89 -2.52
C VAL A 304 15.72 -8.05 -1.87
N GLN A 305 15.31 -7.94 -0.61
CA GLN A 305 14.56 -8.99 0.10
C GLN A 305 13.18 -9.20 -0.50
N ASN A 306 12.58 -8.10 -0.91
CA ASN A 306 11.28 -8.00 -1.55
C ASN A 306 11.24 -8.67 -2.92
N GLU A 307 12.23 -8.35 -3.76
CA GLU A 307 12.42 -9.01 -5.04
C GLU A 307 12.67 -10.51 -4.86
N LYS A 308 13.48 -10.89 -3.87
CA LYS A 308 13.71 -12.31 -3.54
C LYS A 308 12.41 -13.02 -3.18
N LEU A 309 11.55 -12.41 -2.36
CA LEU A 309 10.25 -12.97 -2.00
C LEU A 309 9.35 -13.17 -3.22
N CYS A 310 9.16 -12.14 -4.05
CA CYS A 310 8.25 -12.23 -5.19
C CYS A 310 8.77 -13.23 -6.25
N LYS A 311 10.09 -13.27 -6.49
CA LYS A 311 10.71 -14.30 -7.33
C LYS A 311 10.51 -15.70 -6.77
N LYS A 312 10.66 -15.88 -5.46
CA LYS A 312 10.49 -17.19 -4.82
C LYS A 312 9.04 -17.66 -4.84
N LEU A 313 8.07 -16.77 -4.60
CA LEU A 313 6.64 -17.03 -4.80
C LEU A 313 6.35 -17.47 -6.23
N LYS A 314 6.99 -16.86 -7.23
CA LYS A 314 6.90 -17.30 -8.62
C LYS A 314 7.35 -18.74 -8.81
N GLU A 315 8.54 -19.06 -8.30
CA GLU A 315 9.14 -20.39 -8.39
C GLU A 315 8.32 -21.46 -7.68
N ILE A 316 7.88 -21.19 -6.45
CA ILE A 316 7.09 -22.11 -5.62
C ILE A 316 5.71 -22.33 -6.24
N GLY A 317 5.00 -21.27 -6.64
CA GLY A 317 3.69 -21.41 -7.29
C GLY A 317 3.78 -22.21 -8.59
N LYS A 318 4.83 -21.96 -9.39
CA LYS A 318 5.10 -22.75 -10.59
C LYS A 318 5.37 -24.23 -10.25
N ALA A 319 6.22 -24.51 -9.26
CA ALA A 319 6.51 -25.88 -8.81
C ALA A 319 5.27 -26.61 -8.31
N TRP A 320 4.43 -25.94 -7.50
CA TRP A 320 3.16 -26.47 -7.00
C TRP A 320 2.21 -26.85 -8.14
N TYR A 321 2.13 -25.98 -9.16
CA TYR A 321 1.31 -26.26 -10.33
C TYR A 321 1.84 -27.46 -11.12
N GLN A 322 3.15 -27.52 -11.37
CA GLN A 322 3.76 -28.54 -12.24
C GLN A 322 3.79 -29.94 -11.63
N THR A 323 4.04 -30.06 -10.32
CA THR A 323 4.25 -31.36 -9.68
C THR A 323 2.96 -32.18 -9.58
N GLU A 324 3.06 -33.46 -9.93
CA GLU A 324 1.99 -34.45 -9.73
C GLU A 324 2.19 -35.28 -8.45
N ASP A 325 3.40 -35.29 -7.88
CA ASP A 325 3.67 -35.93 -6.60
C ASP A 325 2.86 -35.31 -5.47
N ALA A 326 2.00 -36.12 -4.84
CA ALA A 326 1.05 -35.66 -3.83
C ALA A 326 1.74 -35.19 -2.53
N ILE A 327 2.90 -35.75 -2.20
CA ILE A 327 3.63 -35.40 -0.97
C ILE A 327 4.27 -34.02 -1.16
N GLN A 328 5.01 -33.82 -2.25
CA GLN A 328 5.61 -32.54 -2.61
C GLN A 328 4.53 -31.46 -2.80
N LYS A 329 3.40 -31.80 -3.42
CA LYS A 329 2.30 -30.85 -3.60
C LYS A 329 1.74 -30.38 -2.27
N LYS A 330 1.56 -31.28 -1.30
CA LYS A 330 1.12 -30.93 0.06
C LYS A 330 2.12 -30.00 0.78
N GLU A 331 3.41 -30.29 0.68
CA GLU A 331 4.48 -29.47 1.26
C GLU A 331 4.49 -28.06 0.65
N LEU A 332 4.43 -27.98 -0.69
CA LEU A 332 4.36 -26.72 -1.41
C LEU A 332 3.08 -25.94 -1.10
N SER A 333 1.95 -26.62 -0.88
CA SER A 333 0.69 -25.98 -0.47
C SER A 333 0.82 -25.25 0.87
N ILE A 334 1.50 -25.87 1.85
CA ILE A 334 1.74 -25.24 3.17
C ILE A 334 2.61 -24.00 2.99
N ILE A 335 3.79 -24.17 2.38
CA ILE A 335 4.74 -23.07 2.14
C ILE A 335 4.05 -21.90 1.43
N MET A 336 3.32 -22.20 0.37
CA MET A 336 2.66 -21.19 -0.44
C MET A 336 1.57 -20.45 0.34
N THR A 337 0.64 -21.18 0.99
CA THR A 337 -0.46 -20.52 1.71
C THR A 337 0.03 -19.73 2.91
N ASP A 338 1.08 -20.17 3.60
CA ASP A 338 1.70 -19.43 4.70
C ASP A 338 2.33 -18.11 4.23
N LEU A 339 3.11 -18.14 3.15
CA LEU A 339 3.70 -16.92 2.57
C LEU A 339 2.62 -15.94 2.10
N ILE A 340 1.51 -16.43 1.54
CA ILE A 340 0.37 -15.60 1.13
C ILE A 340 -0.35 -15.00 2.35
N ARG A 341 -0.61 -15.78 3.41
CA ARG A 341 -1.20 -15.25 4.65
C ARG A 341 -0.32 -14.17 5.27
N LEU A 342 0.99 -14.34 5.24
CA LEU A 342 1.93 -13.33 5.70
C LEU A 342 1.81 -12.04 4.86
N ALA A 343 1.82 -12.15 3.53
CA ALA A 343 1.65 -11.00 2.63
C ALA A 343 0.31 -10.28 2.86
N VAL A 344 -0.79 -11.04 3.01
CA VAL A 344 -2.12 -10.52 3.35
C VAL A 344 -2.13 -9.80 4.70
N THR A 345 -1.43 -10.34 5.70
CA THR A 345 -1.40 -9.80 7.06
C THR A 345 -0.77 -8.43 7.09
N PHE A 346 0.36 -8.24 6.42
CA PHE A 346 0.98 -6.93 6.30
C PHE A 346 0.26 -6.05 5.27
N GLY A 347 -0.51 -6.68 4.39
CA GLY A 347 -1.39 -6.08 3.39
C GLY A 347 -0.65 -5.23 2.35
N ASP A 348 0.66 -5.26 2.36
CA ASP A 348 1.45 -4.61 1.35
C ASP A 348 2.51 -5.61 0.94
N MET A 349 2.76 -5.63 -0.36
CA MET A 349 3.95 -6.23 -0.89
C MET A 349 4.77 -5.11 -1.51
N PRO A 350 6.03 -5.35 -1.82
CA PRO A 350 6.94 -4.27 -2.16
C PRO A 350 6.66 -3.76 -3.56
N ASN A 351 6.83 -2.45 -3.78
CA ASN A 351 6.69 -1.72 -5.05
C ASN A 351 6.36 -2.59 -6.29
N PRO A 352 5.19 -2.42 -6.95
CA PRO A 352 4.71 -3.24 -8.05
C PRO A 352 5.62 -3.31 -9.29
N TRP A 353 6.71 -2.56 -9.34
CA TRP A 353 7.60 -2.41 -10.48
C TRP A 353 8.53 -3.60 -10.69
N TYR A 354 9.76 -3.56 -10.18
CA TYR A 354 10.78 -4.60 -10.44
C TYR A 354 10.80 -5.66 -9.34
N ASN A 355 10.72 -5.22 -8.09
CA ASN A 355 10.76 -6.05 -6.89
C ASN A 355 9.41 -6.73 -6.56
N GLY A 356 8.29 -6.20 -7.04
CA GLY A 356 6.99 -6.86 -6.95
C GLY A 356 6.77 -7.97 -7.99
N ARG A 357 7.68 -8.19 -8.95
CA ARG A 357 7.48 -9.16 -10.05
C ARG A 357 7.54 -10.60 -9.55
N GLY A 358 6.61 -11.42 -10.00
CA GLY A 358 6.46 -12.81 -9.59
C GLY A 358 5.31 -13.05 -8.63
N PHE A 359 4.81 -12.00 -7.97
CA PHE A 359 3.73 -12.15 -7.02
C PHE A 359 2.38 -12.38 -7.70
N ALA A 360 1.99 -11.59 -8.72
CA ALA A 360 0.79 -11.92 -9.51
C ALA A 360 0.93 -13.28 -10.23
N GLU A 361 2.09 -13.58 -10.82
CA GLU A 361 2.30 -14.76 -11.65
C GLU A 361 2.30 -16.09 -10.89
N GLY A 362 3.15 -16.25 -9.88
CA GLY A 362 3.16 -17.51 -9.11
C GLY A 362 2.55 -17.37 -7.73
N GLY A 363 2.65 -16.20 -7.11
CA GLY A 363 1.93 -15.87 -5.87
C GLY A 363 0.43 -16.12 -5.97
N VAL A 364 -0.17 -15.87 -7.14
CA VAL A 364 -1.62 -15.99 -7.32
C VAL A 364 -2.02 -16.82 -8.54
N TYR A 365 -1.54 -16.52 -9.75
CA TYR A 365 -2.03 -17.20 -10.96
C TYR A 365 -1.75 -18.71 -10.96
N TYR A 366 -0.50 -19.14 -10.75
CA TYR A 366 -0.20 -20.59 -10.70
C TYR A 366 -0.79 -21.31 -9.49
N ALA A 367 -1.02 -20.60 -8.39
CA ALA A 367 -1.58 -21.15 -7.14
C ALA A 367 -3.09 -20.91 -7.00
N LYS A 368 -3.78 -20.45 -8.05
CA LYS A 368 -5.17 -19.99 -7.94
C LYS A 368 -6.10 -20.99 -7.26
N ASP A 369 -6.05 -22.25 -7.70
CA ASP A 369 -6.94 -23.30 -7.18
C ASP A 369 -6.63 -23.61 -5.71
N LEU A 370 -5.33 -23.67 -5.35
CA LEU A 370 -4.90 -23.78 -3.95
C LEU A 370 -5.44 -22.64 -3.08
N LEU A 371 -5.37 -21.41 -3.58
CA LEU A 371 -5.80 -20.23 -2.82
C LEU A 371 -7.32 -20.16 -2.72
N GLN A 372 -8.04 -20.66 -3.73
CA GLN A 372 -9.49 -20.83 -3.67
C GLN A 372 -9.88 -21.86 -2.62
N GLU A 373 -9.23 -23.02 -2.61
CA GLU A 373 -9.44 -24.10 -1.62
C GLU A 373 -9.11 -23.64 -0.19
N ALA A 374 -8.06 -22.82 -0.04
CA ALA A 374 -7.64 -22.26 1.24
C ALA A 374 -8.50 -21.06 1.70
N GLY A 375 -9.46 -20.58 0.89
CA GLY A 375 -10.27 -19.40 1.20
C GLY A 375 -9.51 -18.06 1.13
N LEU A 376 -8.34 -18.03 0.48
CA LEU A 376 -7.46 -16.86 0.41
C LEU A 376 -7.59 -16.05 -0.89
N LEU A 377 -8.26 -16.59 -1.92
CA LEU A 377 -8.25 -16.01 -3.27
C LEU A 377 -8.78 -14.57 -3.31
N ASP A 378 -9.90 -14.27 -2.66
CA ASP A 378 -10.50 -12.94 -2.72
C ASP A 378 -9.61 -11.88 -2.06
N ARG A 379 -9.00 -12.27 -0.93
CA ARG A 379 -8.11 -11.42 -0.15
C ARG A 379 -6.83 -11.09 -0.91
N VAL A 380 -6.17 -12.11 -1.47
CA VAL A 380 -4.95 -11.90 -2.24
C VAL A 380 -5.23 -11.21 -3.58
N THR A 381 -6.40 -11.44 -4.20
CA THR A 381 -6.81 -10.72 -5.43
C THR A 381 -6.96 -9.23 -5.15
N THR A 382 -7.64 -8.87 -4.04
CA THR A 382 -7.75 -7.48 -3.60
C THR A 382 -6.38 -6.87 -3.35
N LEU A 383 -5.50 -7.59 -2.65
CA LEU A 383 -4.13 -7.17 -2.37
C LEU A 383 -3.36 -6.87 -3.66
N ILE A 384 -3.36 -7.77 -4.65
CA ILE A 384 -2.62 -7.53 -5.89
C ILE A 384 -3.27 -6.45 -6.77
N MET A 385 -4.58 -6.29 -6.75
CA MET A 385 -5.24 -5.19 -7.47
C MET A 385 -4.82 -3.83 -6.93
N GLN A 386 -4.72 -3.73 -5.61
CA GLN A 386 -4.19 -2.57 -4.90
C GLN A 386 -2.69 -2.39 -5.17
N GLN A 387 -1.91 -3.46 -5.00
CA GLN A 387 -0.46 -3.48 -5.20
C GLN A 387 -0.07 -2.95 -6.57
N TYR A 388 -0.67 -3.46 -7.65
CA TYR A 388 -0.32 -3.10 -9.02
C TYR A 388 -1.11 -1.90 -9.56
N GLY A 389 -1.76 -1.12 -8.68
CA GLY A 389 -2.51 0.09 -9.06
C GLY A 389 -3.67 -0.16 -10.02
N VAL A 390 -4.18 -1.40 -10.07
CA VAL A 390 -5.25 -1.81 -10.98
C VAL A 390 -6.56 -1.18 -10.55
N ASP A 391 -6.80 -1.03 -9.25
CA ASP A 391 -7.97 -0.33 -8.71
C ASP A 391 -8.05 1.12 -9.21
N LEU A 392 -6.92 1.81 -9.33
CA LEU A 392 -6.84 3.17 -9.91
C LEU A 392 -7.32 3.21 -11.36
N VAL A 393 -6.91 2.23 -12.17
CA VAL A 393 -7.33 2.09 -13.57
C VAL A 393 -8.80 1.70 -13.69
N LEU A 394 -9.26 0.83 -12.80
CA LEU A 394 -10.59 0.26 -12.85
C LEU A 394 -11.66 1.17 -12.28
N PHE A 395 -11.37 2.04 -11.31
CA PHE A 395 -12.42 2.75 -10.57
C PHE A 395 -12.31 4.28 -10.56
N ASN A 396 -11.25 4.85 -11.14
CA ASN A 396 -11.22 6.28 -11.45
C ASN A 396 -11.65 6.58 -12.89
N ASP A 397 -11.91 7.85 -13.18
CA ASP A 397 -12.16 8.37 -14.52
C ASP A 397 -10.95 8.11 -15.43
N GLN A 398 -11.21 7.49 -16.59
CA GLN A 398 -10.20 7.17 -17.61
C GLN A 398 -10.11 8.35 -18.60
N LYS A 399 -9.30 9.36 -18.28
CA LYS A 399 -9.12 10.56 -19.10
C LYS A 399 -7.66 11.02 -19.11
N TRP A 400 -7.21 11.57 -20.24
CA TRP A 400 -5.85 12.09 -20.42
C TRP A 400 -5.53 13.33 -19.60
N ASP A 401 -6.51 14.09 -19.13
CA ASP A 401 -6.34 15.25 -18.25
C ASP A 401 -6.40 14.87 -16.76
N ASN A 402 -6.56 13.58 -16.46
CA ASN A 402 -6.65 13.03 -15.12
C ASN A 402 -5.50 12.06 -14.85
N PRO A 403 -4.33 12.53 -14.33
CA PRO A 403 -3.29 11.63 -13.86
C PRO A 403 -3.91 10.68 -12.82
N LEU A 404 -3.38 9.46 -12.68
CA LEU A 404 -3.79 8.47 -11.68
C LEU A 404 -4.07 9.17 -10.34
N GLY A 405 -5.35 9.30 -9.99
CA GLY A 405 -5.79 9.89 -8.73
C GLY A 405 -5.66 11.40 -8.57
N GLY A 406 -5.43 12.19 -9.64
CA GLY A 406 -5.29 13.65 -9.56
C GLY A 406 -3.92 14.12 -9.09
N LEU A 407 -2.90 13.24 -9.10
CA LEU A 407 -1.54 13.56 -8.68
C LEU A 407 -0.90 14.62 -9.60
N LYS A 408 -0.88 15.88 -9.14
CA LYS A 408 -0.08 16.97 -9.71
C LYS A 408 1.19 17.13 -8.87
N GLY A 409 2.22 16.35 -9.16
CA GLY A 409 3.53 16.51 -8.54
C GLY A 409 4.34 17.65 -9.18
N PRO A 410 5.29 18.27 -8.45
CA PRO A 410 6.20 19.28 -9.00
C PRO A 410 7.15 18.73 -10.09
N LEU A 411 7.26 17.40 -10.22
CA LEU A 411 8.10 16.70 -11.19
C LEU A 411 7.40 16.46 -12.54
N GLY A 412 6.24 17.08 -12.75
CA GLY A 412 5.48 16.94 -13.97
C GLY A 412 4.75 15.60 -14.08
N PRO A 413 4.00 15.41 -15.17
CA PRO A 413 2.91 14.46 -15.20
C PRO A 413 3.36 13.03 -15.60
N GLU A 414 4.64 12.86 -15.95
CA GLU A 414 5.25 11.62 -16.44
C GLU A 414 5.10 10.42 -15.49
N PHE A 415 5.22 10.60 -14.18
CA PHE A 415 5.21 9.47 -13.23
C PHE A 415 3.81 9.00 -12.82
N PHE A 416 2.78 9.71 -13.27
CA PHE A 416 1.42 9.56 -12.73
C PHE A 416 0.36 9.34 -13.81
N TRP A 417 0.72 9.16 -15.07
CA TRP A 417 -0.27 8.84 -16.09
C TRP A 417 -0.70 7.39 -16.04
N GLN A 418 -1.96 7.15 -16.40
CA GLN A 418 -2.56 5.81 -16.36
C GLN A 418 -1.87 4.81 -17.31
N ALA A 419 -0.96 5.22 -18.20
CA ALA A 419 -0.24 4.35 -19.15
C ALA A 419 1.11 4.94 -19.62
N THR A 420 2.07 5.11 -18.70
CA THR A 420 3.44 5.50 -19.06
C THR A 420 4.18 4.36 -19.75
N ALA A 421 5.26 4.66 -20.48
CA ALA A 421 6.11 3.64 -21.08
C ALA A 421 6.61 2.63 -20.04
N ASP A 422 7.05 3.13 -18.88
CA ASP A 422 7.45 2.30 -17.75
C ASP A 422 6.31 1.44 -17.22
N HIS A 423 5.11 2.00 -17.04
CA HIS A 423 3.97 1.26 -16.53
C HIS A 423 3.62 0.08 -17.45
N LEU A 424 3.59 0.34 -18.76
CA LEU A 424 3.35 -0.70 -19.77
C LEU A 424 4.45 -1.76 -19.83
N ASN A 425 5.73 -1.36 -19.68
CA ASN A 425 6.86 -2.28 -19.68
C ASN A 425 6.93 -3.12 -18.39
N THR A 426 6.63 -2.52 -17.24
CA THR A 426 6.99 -3.10 -15.94
C THR A 426 5.84 -3.83 -15.24
N THR A 427 4.59 -3.36 -15.35
CA THR A 427 3.46 -3.89 -14.58
C THR A 427 2.33 -4.46 -15.41
N SER A 428 2.22 -4.13 -16.72
CA SER A 428 1.06 -4.47 -17.57
C SER A 428 0.63 -5.94 -17.48
N LYS A 429 1.60 -6.86 -17.48
CA LYS A 429 1.38 -8.30 -17.29
C LYS A 429 0.79 -8.62 -15.92
N SER A 430 1.33 -8.06 -14.84
CA SER A 430 0.81 -8.25 -13.49
C SER A 430 -0.59 -7.65 -13.35
N MET A 431 -0.84 -6.48 -13.94
CA MET A 431 -2.14 -5.81 -13.90
C MET A 431 -3.25 -6.66 -14.52
N ILE A 432 -3.04 -7.19 -15.74
CA ILE A 432 -4.06 -8.02 -16.37
C ILE A 432 -4.28 -9.32 -15.59
N LEU A 433 -3.24 -9.90 -14.99
CA LEU A 433 -3.39 -11.07 -14.12
C LEU A 433 -4.22 -10.76 -12.89
N SER A 434 -4.02 -9.62 -12.24
CA SER A 434 -4.84 -9.21 -11.09
C SER A 434 -6.34 -9.16 -11.42
N VAL A 435 -6.71 -8.88 -12.67
CA VAL A 435 -8.11 -8.98 -13.13
C VAL A 435 -8.51 -10.43 -13.42
N LEU A 436 -7.63 -11.22 -14.02
CA LEU A 436 -7.94 -12.57 -14.51
C LEU A 436 -7.88 -13.68 -13.44
N VAL A 437 -7.12 -13.50 -12.36
CA VAL A 437 -6.91 -14.55 -11.35
C VAL A 437 -8.07 -14.69 -10.37
N GLY A 438 -8.86 -13.62 -10.17
CA GLY A 438 -10.03 -13.64 -9.30
C GLY A 438 -11.06 -14.70 -9.68
N ALA A 439 -11.97 -14.98 -8.74
CA ALA A 439 -13.11 -15.86 -8.93
C ALA A 439 -13.95 -15.43 -10.15
N ASN A 440 -14.63 -16.38 -10.79
CA ASN A 440 -15.45 -16.12 -11.98
C ASN A 440 -16.79 -15.48 -11.56
N THR A 441 -16.77 -14.16 -11.34
CA THR A 441 -17.92 -13.39 -10.85
C THR A 441 -18.32 -12.26 -11.81
N PRO A 442 -19.54 -11.69 -11.68
CA PRO A 442 -19.95 -10.49 -12.41
C PRO A 442 -18.99 -9.29 -12.23
N GLU A 443 -18.38 -9.15 -11.06
CA GLU A 443 -17.38 -8.13 -10.76
C GLU A 443 -16.12 -8.30 -11.61
N LYS A 444 -15.68 -9.54 -11.84
CA LYS A 444 -14.55 -9.82 -12.74
C LYS A 444 -14.86 -9.43 -14.18
N ALA A 445 -16.07 -9.73 -14.66
CA ALA A 445 -16.51 -9.31 -16.01
C ALA A 445 -16.54 -7.78 -16.14
N ARG A 446 -17.07 -7.07 -15.14
CA ARG A 446 -17.03 -5.61 -15.07
C ARG A 446 -15.60 -5.09 -15.09
N ASN A 447 -14.73 -5.66 -14.25
CA ASN A 447 -13.32 -5.27 -14.16
C ASN A 447 -12.60 -5.49 -15.49
N LEU A 448 -12.83 -6.60 -16.19
CA LEU A 448 -12.22 -6.83 -17.51
C LEU A 448 -12.71 -5.82 -18.57
N LYS A 449 -14.01 -5.50 -18.59
CA LYS A 449 -14.56 -4.47 -19.50
C LYS A 449 -13.97 -3.10 -19.22
N ARG A 450 -13.81 -2.74 -17.94
CA ARG A 450 -13.15 -1.49 -17.51
C ARG A 450 -11.67 -1.48 -17.88
N PHE A 451 -10.96 -2.60 -17.72
CA PHE A 451 -9.56 -2.74 -18.12
C PHE A 451 -9.40 -2.60 -19.64
N LYS A 452 -10.27 -3.25 -20.43
CA LYS A 452 -10.31 -3.09 -21.89
C LYS A 452 -10.58 -1.64 -22.29
N SER A 453 -11.55 -0.98 -21.65
CA SER A 453 -11.82 0.45 -21.89
C SER A 453 -10.59 1.31 -21.66
N TRP A 454 -9.82 1.05 -20.60
CA TRP A 454 -8.56 1.76 -20.35
C TRP A 454 -7.52 1.46 -21.45
N LEU A 455 -7.39 0.21 -21.89
CA LEU A 455 -6.51 -0.13 -23.00
C LEU A 455 -6.88 0.63 -24.28
N ASP A 456 -8.15 0.60 -24.68
CA ASP A 456 -8.63 1.21 -25.92
C ASP A 456 -8.54 2.75 -25.90
N ASN A 457 -8.87 3.36 -24.77
CA ASN A 457 -9.08 4.81 -24.68
C ASN A 457 -7.89 5.58 -24.08
N ILE A 458 -6.95 4.89 -23.43
CA ILE A 458 -5.82 5.51 -22.74
C ILE A 458 -4.52 4.82 -23.12
N ALA A 459 -4.36 3.53 -22.85
CA ALA A 459 -3.04 2.91 -22.93
C ALA A 459 -2.51 2.70 -24.36
N LEU A 460 -3.40 2.42 -25.30
CA LEU A 460 -3.06 2.08 -26.69
C LEU A 460 -3.61 3.10 -27.70
N THR A 461 -4.05 4.27 -27.24
CA THR A 461 -4.46 5.37 -28.10
C THR A 461 -3.38 6.45 -28.18
N TYR A 462 -3.55 7.41 -29.09
CA TYR A 462 -2.63 8.52 -29.22
C TYR A 462 -2.68 9.44 -28.00
N SER A 463 -1.50 9.70 -27.46
CA SER A 463 -1.28 10.54 -26.30
C SER A 463 -1.01 11.99 -26.70
N PRO A 464 -1.52 12.99 -25.94
CA PRO A 464 -1.35 14.40 -26.26
C PRO A 464 0.08 14.89 -25.99
N GLY A 465 0.56 15.85 -26.78
CA GLY A 465 1.83 16.55 -26.53
C GLY A 465 3.01 15.60 -26.30
N VAL A 466 3.73 15.81 -25.19
CA VAL A 466 4.86 14.98 -24.75
C VAL A 466 4.48 13.92 -23.71
N ASP A 467 3.20 13.81 -23.36
CA ASP A 467 2.70 12.87 -22.36
C ASP A 467 2.51 11.46 -22.95
N GLY A 468 2.36 10.44 -22.10
CA GLY A 468 2.02 9.08 -22.53
C GLY A 468 3.07 8.42 -23.43
N THR A 469 2.62 7.55 -24.35
CA THR A 469 3.47 6.66 -25.16
C THR A 469 3.28 6.88 -26.66
N LEU A 470 2.20 6.35 -27.25
CA LEU A 470 1.99 6.32 -28.69
C LEU A 470 1.59 7.68 -29.26
N LYS A 471 2.13 8.03 -30.43
CA LYS A 471 1.84 9.27 -31.18
C LYS A 471 1.22 8.99 -32.56
N PRO A 472 0.55 9.99 -33.17
CA PRO A 472 -0.10 9.82 -34.48
C PRO A 472 0.84 9.44 -35.63
N ASP A 473 2.12 9.80 -35.54
CA ASP A 473 3.16 9.46 -36.52
C ASP A 473 3.82 8.09 -36.28
N GLY A 474 3.38 7.37 -35.23
CA GLY A 474 3.92 6.07 -34.85
C GLY A 474 5.12 6.11 -33.89
N SER A 475 5.58 7.31 -33.50
CA SER A 475 6.65 7.44 -32.50
C SER A 475 6.18 7.00 -31.10
N TRP A 476 7.15 6.59 -30.26
CA TRP A 476 6.95 6.15 -28.88
C TRP A 476 7.69 7.08 -27.92
N PHE A 477 6.96 7.66 -26.97
CA PHE A 477 7.49 8.66 -26.06
C PHE A 477 7.78 8.11 -24.66
N HIS A 478 8.86 8.60 -24.07
CA HIS A 478 9.28 8.41 -22.68
C HIS A 478 10.28 9.53 -22.31
N HIS A 479 10.29 10.02 -21.06
CA HIS A 479 11.12 11.16 -20.63
C HIS A 479 10.90 12.43 -21.48
N TRP A 480 9.65 12.69 -21.87
CA TRP A 480 9.21 13.82 -22.72
C TRP A 480 9.84 13.90 -24.11
N GLY A 481 10.40 12.80 -24.60
CA GLY A 481 10.99 12.71 -25.93
C GLY A 481 10.75 11.37 -26.59
N GLU A 482 11.15 11.28 -27.85
CA GLU A 482 11.15 10.03 -28.59
C GLU A 482 12.19 9.07 -27.99
N SER A 483 11.76 7.85 -27.69
CA SER A 483 12.65 6.75 -27.33
C SER A 483 12.75 5.79 -28.51
N LEU A 484 13.96 5.62 -29.04
CA LEU A 484 14.30 4.68 -30.11
C LEU A 484 14.43 3.24 -29.62
#